data_AF-A0A1S3WVA7-F1
#
_entry.id   AF-A0A1S3WVA7-F1
#
_cell.length_a   1.000
_cell.length_b   1.000
_cell.length_c   1.000
_cell.angle_alpha   90.00
_cell.angle_beta   90.00
_cell.angle_gamma   90.00
#
_symmetry.space_group_name_H-M   'P 1'
#
loop_
_entity.id
_entity.type
_entity.pdbx_description
1 polymer ?
#
loop_
_entity_poly.entity_id
_entity_poly.type
_entity_poly.pdbx_seq_one_letter_code
_entity_poly.pdbx_strand_id
1 'polypeptide(L)' 'MKISYYFLYFLCYVTFTLPAKSSLVDPDQCSKYMGYCKRRCAENEKRIDICLSPSKICCVERMVDDNIF' A
#
# COMPACT_ATOMS: atom_id res chain seq x y z
N MET A 1 14.28 4.58 -39.89
CA MET A 1 13.34 3.91 -38.97
C MET A 1 14.10 3.29 -37.81
N LYS A 2 14.38 4.10 -36.78
CA LYS A 2 15.07 3.71 -35.52
C LYS A 2 14.49 4.50 -34.36
N ILE A 3 14.17 5.78 -34.61
CA ILE A 3 13.51 6.70 -33.68
C ILE A 3 12.17 6.15 -33.14
N SER A 4 11.35 5.53 -33.99
CA SER A 4 10.07 4.93 -33.56
C SER A 4 10.27 3.78 -32.56
N TYR A 5 11.32 2.98 -32.74
CA TYR A 5 11.66 1.89 -31.83
C TYR A 5 12.13 2.43 -30.47
N TYR A 6 12.98 3.46 -30.45
CA TYR A 6 13.40 4.12 -29.20
C TYR A 6 12.21 4.76 -28.47
N PHE A 7 11.27 5.35 -29.20
CA PHE A 7 10.08 5.96 -28.61
C PHE A 7 9.15 4.91 -27.99
N LEU A 8 8.92 3.79 -28.68
CA LEU A 8 8.15 2.67 -28.14
C LEU A 8 8.83 2.05 -26.91
N TYR A 9 10.15 1.90 -26.94
CA TYR A 9 10.92 1.39 -25.80
C TYR A 9 10.81 2.31 -24.58
N PHE A 10 10.92 3.62 -24.79
CA PHE A 10 10.73 4.63 -23.74
C PHE A 10 9.31 4.58 -23.16
N LEU A 11 8.29 4.50 -24.01
CA LEU A 11 6.90 4.38 -23.58
C LEU A 11 6.68 3.13 -22.73
N CYS A 12 7.19 1.97 -23.14
CA CYS A 12 7.12 0.74 -22.34
C CYS A 12 7.88 0.87 -21.03
N TYR A 13 9.06 1.50 -21.01
CA TYR A 13 9.81 1.69 -19.78
C TYR A 13 9.04 2.53 -18.76
N VAL A 14 8.41 3.62 -19.22
CA VAL A 14 7.57 4.48 -18.37
C VAL A 14 6.34 3.71 -17.90
N THR A 15 5.61 3.02 -18.78
CA THR A 15 4.40 2.29 -18.40
C THR A 15 4.64 1.04 -17.57
N PHE A 16 5.83 0.43 -17.58
CA PHE A 16 6.15 -0.69 -16.69
C PHE A 16 6.78 -0.22 -15.36
N THR A 17 7.59 0.84 -15.38
CA THR A 17 8.32 1.28 -14.18
C THR A 17 7.49 2.23 -13.30
N LEU A 18 6.56 3.03 -13.88
CA LEU A 18 5.69 3.91 -13.10
C LEU A 18 4.60 3.18 -12.29
N PRO A 19 3.85 2.18 -12.80
CA PRO A 19 2.80 1.56 -12.01
C PRO A 19 3.32 0.75 -10.82
N ALA A 20 4.60 0.37 -10.81
CA ALA A 20 5.24 -0.22 -9.62
C ALA A 20 5.41 0.78 -8.47
N LYS A 21 5.36 2.09 -8.75
CA LYS A 21 5.42 3.17 -7.74
C LYS A 21 4.04 3.74 -7.39
N SER A 22 3.04 3.52 -8.24
CA SER A 22 1.65 3.92 -8.02
C SER A 22 0.74 2.70 -7.87
N SER A 23 1.16 1.71 -7.08
CA SER A 23 0.16 0.95 -6.32
C SER A 23 -0.54 1.99 -5.45
N LEU A 24 -1.77 2.33 -5.82
CA LEU A 24 -2.69 3.24 -5.14
C LEU A 24 -3.03 2.69 -3.74
N VAL A 25 -2.02 2.54 -2.89
CA VAL A 25 -2.20 2.39 -1.47
C VAL A 25 -2.51 3.79 -1.00
N ASP A 26 -3.79 4.07 -0.81
CA ASP A 26 -4.24 5.32 -0.23
C ASP A 26 -3.58 5.44 1.15
N PRO A 27 -2.58 6.34 1.32
CA PRO A 27 -1.84 6.42 2.57
C PRO A 27 -2.74 6.87 3.73
N ASP A 28 -3.89 7.45 3.40
CA ASP A 28 -4.89 7.91 4.36
C ASP A 28 -5.82 6.80 4.82
N GLN A 29 -5.95 5.68 4.09
CA GLN A 29 -6.81 4.58 4.51
C GLN A 29 -6.39 4.02 5.88
N CYS A 30 -5.08 3.91 6.13
CA CYS A 30 -4.58 3.48 7.43
C CYS A 30 -4.89 4.51 8.53
N SER A 31 -4.69 5.80 8.24
CA SER A 31 -4.98 6.91 9.17
C SER A 31 -6.49 7.01 9.48
N LYS A 32 -7.34 6.75 8.49
CA LYS A 32 -8.80 6.78 8.60
C LYS A 32 -9.35 5.73 9.57
N TYR A 33 -8.71 4.56 9.67
CA TYR A 33 -9.07 3.53 10.63
C TYR A 33 -8.32 3.67 11.98
N MET A 34 -7.70 4.82 12.23
CA MET A 34 -6.79 5.05 13.39
C MET A 34 -5.71 3.97 13.51
N GLY A 35 -5.29 3.42 12.36
CA GLY A 35 -4.29 2.37 12.27
C GLY A 35 -2.86 2.93 12.30
N TYR A 36 -1.94 2.11 12.75
CA TYR A 36 -0.52 2.41 12.81
C TYR A 36 0.27 1.56 11.84
N CYS A 37 1.17 2.21 11.08
CA CYS A 37 2.08 1.54 10.17
C CYS A 37 3.26 0.89 10.91
N LYS A 38 3.26 -0.44 11.01
CA LYS A 38 4.29 -1.24 11.69
C LYS A 38 4.85 -2.32 10.77
N ARG A 39 6.00 -2.92 11.09
CA ARG A 39 6.54 -4.06 10.32
C ARG A 39 5.76 -5.35 10.56
N ARG A 40 5.23 -5.52 11.77
CA ARG A 40 4.35 -6.60 12.20
C ARG A 40 3.32 -6.02 13.17
N CYS A 41 2.09 -6.52 13.10
CA CYS A 41 1.06 -6.18 14.07
C CYS A 41 1.30 -6.94 15.36
N ALA A 42 0.94 -6.33 16.49
CA ALA A 42 0.88 -7.01 17.77
C ALA A 42 -0.27 -8.05 17.78
N GLU A 43 -0.25 -8.97 18.75
CA GLU A 43 -1.24 -10.06 18.84
C GLU A 43 -2.68 -9.55 19.05
N ASN A 44 -2.81 -8.40 19.73
CA ASN A 44 -4.06 -7.67 19.95
C ASN A 44 -4.45 -6.74 18.79
N GLU A 45 -3.66 -6.70 17.72
CA GLU A 45 -3.92 -5.89 16.52
C GLU A 45 -4.35 -6.76 15.34
N LYS A 46 -5.03 -6.16 14.36
CA LYS A 46 -5.42 -6.78 13.09
C LYS A 46 -4.73 -6.06 11.93
N ARG A 47 -4.17 -6.84 11.00
CA ARG A 47 -3.69 -6.31 9.72
C ARG A 47 -4.89 -5.99 8.84
N ILE A 48 -4.98 -4.76 8.37
CA ILE A 48 -6.07 -4.31 7.50
C ILE A 48 -5.61 -3.89 6.11
N ASP A 49 -4.38 -3.39 5.98
CA ASP A 49 -3.85 -2.91 4.71
C ASP A 49 -2.30 -2.88 4.72
N ILE A 50 -1.70 -2.40 3.64
CA ILE A 50 -0.28 -2.04 3.53
C ILE A 50 -0.12 -0.51 3.64
N CYS A 51 1.08 -0.05 3.99
CA CYS A 51 1.37 1.38 4.04
C CYS A 51 2.15 1.82 2.79
N LEU A 52 2.34 3.13 2.62
CA LEU A 52 3.14 3.71 1.53
C LEU A 52 4.54 3.06 1.39
N SER A 53 5.11 2.60 2.49
CA SER A 53 6.32 1.80 2.49
C SER A 53 5.96 0.31 2.35
N PRO A 54 6.43 -0.41 1.30
CA PRO A 54 6.08 -1.82 1.05
C PRO A 54 6.56 -2.77 2.16
N SER A 55 7.46 -2.32 3.03
CA SER A 55 7.96 -3.05 4.20
C SER A 55 7.13 -2.84 5.48
N LYS A 56 6.09 -2.00 5.42
CA LYS A 56 5.20 -1.68 6.55
C LYS A 56 3.77 -2.07 6.21
N ILE A 57 3.09 -2.63 7.19
CA ILE A 57 1.68 -3.00 7.14
C ILE A 57 0.88 -2.09 8.07
N CYS A 58 -0.39 -1.87 7.73
CA CYS A 58 -1.32 -1.12 8.56
C CYS A 58 -1.96 -2.05 9.59
N CYS A 59 -1.79 -1.70 10.87
CA CYS A 59 -2.31 -2.45 12.01
C CYS A 59 -3.31 -1.57 12.77
N VAL A 60 -4.48 -2.12 13.07
CA VAL A 60 -5.51 -1.46 13.89
C VAL A 60 -5.71 -2.29 15.16
N GLU A 61 -5.80 -1.65 16.31
CA GLU A 61 -6.14 -2.33 17.57
C GLU A 61 -7.51 -3.00 17.43
N ARG A 62 -7.63 -4.24 17.89
CA ARG A 62 -8.96 -4.86 18.00
C ARG A 62 -9.70 -4.10 19.08
N MET A 63 -10.64 -3.25 18.68
CA MET A 63 -11.62 -2.70 19.62
C MET A 63 -12.41 -3.89 20.16
N VAL A 64 -12.24 -4.20 21.44
CA VAL A 64 -12.99 -5.24 22.16
C VAL A 64 -14.38 -4.65 22.49
N ASP A 65 -15.13 -4.26 21.46
CA ASP A 65 -16.46 -3.63 21.64
C ASP A 65 -17.48 -4.19 20.63
N ASP A 66 -17.37 -5.49 20.33
CA ASP A 66 -18.33 -6.20 19.47
C ASP A 66 -18.63 -7.62 20.00
N ASN A 67 -18.62 -7.83 21.32
CA ASN A 67 -19.15 -9.06 21.95
C ASN A 67 -19.64 -8.82 23.39
N ILE A 68 -20.40 -7.74 23.61
CA ILE A 68 -21.34 -7.66 24.75
C ILE A 68 -22.74 -7.53 24.15
N PHE A 69 -23.31 -8.65 23.69
CA PHE A 69 -24.75 -8.88 23.60
C PHE A 69 -25.03 -10.39 23.63
#